data_AF-A0AAV3ZSP2-F1
#
_entry.id   AF-A0AAV3ZSP2-F1
#
_cell.length_a   1.000
_cell.length_b   1.000
_cell.length_c   1.000
_cell.angle_alpha   90.00
_cell.angle_beta   90.00
_cell.angle_gamma   90.00
#
_symmetry.space_group_name_H-M   'P 1'
#
loop_
_entity.id
_entity.type
_entity.pdbx_description
1 polymer ?
#
loop_
_entity_poly.entity_id
_entity_poly.type
_entity_poly.pdbx_seq_one_letter_code
_entity_poly.pdbx_strand_id
1 'polypeptide(L)'
;MIMNSKKTEVMVISRKQESPKCDVFINEVKLKQTEKFKYLGTIISNDGKTNREISARTAQAKINFQKMKTILTNKHVSIETRKRALQCYIEPVLMYVCEAWTISKQIQNKLEATEMWFLRGMLRIPWTAKKTNERVLNEANKRRSLVRIIRNRQASHLSGPRDEKRKTAWNIW
;
A
#
# COMPACT_ATOMS: atom_id res chain seq x y z
N MET A 1 13.23 -7.88 -31.73
CA MET A 1 12.52 -7.07 -30.71
C MET A 1 13.03 -5.64 -30.84
N ILE A 2 12.16 -4.67 -31.17
CA ILE A 2 12.53 -3.25 -31.30
C ILE A 2 12.22 -2.57 -29.96
N MET A 3 13.18 -1.91 -29.33
CA MET A 3 13.04 -1.28 -28.02
C MET A 3 13.28 0.23 -28.10
N ASN A 4 12.41 1.03 -27.51
CA ASN A 4 12.51 2.49 -27.55
C ASN A 4 13.42 3.02 -26.42
N SER A 5 14.64 3.40 -26.76
CA SER A 5 15.64 3.89 -25.81
C SER A 5 15.19 5.11 -25.00
N LYS A 6 14.29 5.96 -25.53
CA LYS A 6 13.76 7.13 -24.79
C LYS A 6 12.75 6.77 -23.70
N LYS A 7 12.09 5.61 -23.81
CA LYS A 7 11.08 5.13 -22.84
C LYS A 7 11.64 4.08 -21.88
N THR A 8 12.84 3.56 -22.15
CA THR A 8 13.48 2.52 -21.34
C THR A 8 14.43 3.15 -20.33
N GLU A 9 14.24 2.81 -19.06
CA GLU A 9 15.15 3.16 -17.97
C GLU A 9 15.77 1.88 -17.39
N VAL A 10 16.96 1.99 -16.80
CA VAL A 10 17.65 0.90 -16.12
C VAL A 10 17.66 1.17 -14.63
N MET A 11 17.43 0.15 -13.82
CA MET A 11 17.55 0.24 -12.37
C MET A 11 18.47 -0.86 -11.87
N VAL A 12 19.44 -0.48 -11.05
CA VAL A 12 20.34 -1.43 -10.40
C VAL A 12 19.89 -1.65 -8.98
N ILE A 13 19.49 -2.88 -8.65
CA ILE A 13 19.10 -3.24 -7.28
C ILE A 13 20.34 -3.62 -6.50
N SER A 14 20.67 -2.88 -5.44
CA SER A 14 21.84 -3.13 -4.62
C SER A 14 21.58 -2.82 -3.15
N ARG A 15 22.26 -3.55 -2.26
CA ARG A 15 22.26 -3.25 -0.81
C ARG A 15 23.31 -2.21 -0.42
N LYS A 16 24.18 -1.79 -1.35
CA LYS A 16 25.21 -0.77 -1.13
C LYS A 16 24.56 0.61 -0.94
N GLN A 17 25.19 1.46 -0.13
CA GLN A 17 24.69 2.83 0.13
C GLN A 17 24.69 3.68 -1.14
N GLU A 18 25.70 3.51 -1.99
CA GLU A 18 25.74 4.04 -3.35
C GLU A 18 25.42 2.95 -4.35
N SER A 19 24.44 3.20 -5.22
CA SER A 19 24.11 2.26 -6.30
C SER A 19 25.26 2.23 -7.31
N PRO A 20 25.78 1.04 -7.66
CA PRO A 20 26.84 0.95 -8.64
C PRO A 20 26.36 1.50 -9.99
N LYS A 21 27.26 2.18 -10.70
CA LYS A 21 26.98 2.66 -12.06
C LYS A 21 26.88 1.46 -12.99
N CYS A 22 25.84 1.43 -13.80
CA CYS A 22 25.62 0.40 -14.82
C CYS A 22 25.32 1.08 -16.14
N ASP A 23 26.23 0.89 -17.10
CA ASP A 23 26.12 1.47 -18.42
C ASP A 23 25.52 0.43 -19.36
N VAL A 24 24.26 0.65 -19.71
CA VAL A 24 23.51 -0.20 -20.65
C VAL A 24 23.18 0.63 -21.88
N PHE A 25 23.43 0.06 -23.06
CA PHE A 25 23.23 0.74 -24.33
C PHE A 25 22.17 0.01 -25.16
N ILE A 26 21.31 0.77 -25.83
CA ILE A 26 20.38 0.28 -26.86
C ILE A 26 20.61 1.12 -28.10
N ASN A 27 21.01 0.50 -29.22
CA ASN A 27 21.34 1.18 -30.47
C ASN A 27 22.30 2.36 -30.23
N GLU A 28 23.40 2.12 -29.51
CA GLU A 28 24.42 3.11 -29.12
C GLU A 28 23.94 4.24 -28.18
N VAL A 29 22.65 4.26 -27.81
CA VAL A 29 22.11 5.20 -26.84
C VAL A 29 22.23 4.62 -25.44
N LYS A 30 22.96 5.32 -24.56
CA LYS A 30 23.05 5.00 -23.13
C LYS A 30 21.70 5.20 -22.45
N LEU A 31 21.20 4.17 -21.78
CA LEU A 31 19.95 4.23 -21.02
C LEU A 31 20.15 5.01 -19.73
N LYS A 32 19.09 5.71 -19.31
CA LYS A 32 19.06 6.43 -18.05
C LYS A 32 18.95 5.44 -16.88
N GLN A 33 19.94 5.48 -15.99
CA GLN A 33 19.85 4.77 -14.71
C GLN A 33 18.97 5.54 -13.72
N THR A 34 18.01 4.87 -13.08
CA THR A 34 17.07 5.47 -12.12
C THR A 34 17.10 4.75 -10.76
N GLU A 35 16.84 5.48 -9.69
CA GLU A 35 16.72 4.94 -8.33
C GLU A 35 15.32 4.43 -7.99
N LYS A 36 14.30 4.99 -8.65
CA LYS A 36 12.90 4.62 -8.45
C LYS A 36 12.19 4.58 -9.77
N PHE A 37 11.28 3.63 -9.89
CA PHE A 37 10.52 3.43 -11.11
C PHE A 37 9.09 3.06 -10.73
N LYS A 38 8.12 3.60 -11.48
CA LYS A 38 6.71 3.30 -11.27
C LYS A 38 6.28 2.22 -12.26
N TYR A 39 6.10 1.01 -11.78
CA TYR A 39 5.67 -0.14 -12.57
C TYR A 39 4.27 -0.57 -12.16
N LEU A 40 3.33 -0.61 -13.11
CA LEU A 40 1.92 -1.00 -12.88
C LEU A 40 1.28 -0.27 -11.68
N GLY A 41 1.63 1.00 -11.51
CA GLY A 41 1.13 1.83 -10.41
C GLY A 41 1.90 1.71 -9.09
N THR A 42 2.84 0.78 -8.96
CA THR A 42 3.66 0.54 -7.76
C THR A 42 5.05 1.14 -7.91
N ILE A 43 5.56 1.77 -6.86
CA ILE A 43 6.92 2.33 -6.80
C ILE A 43 7.90 1.22 -6.39
N ILE A 44 8.81 0.89 -7.29
CA ILE A 44 9.96 0.02 -7.03
C ILE A 44 11.17 0.92 -6.78
N SER A 45 11.96 0.59 -5.76
CA SER A 45 13.17 1.33 -5.39
C SER A 45 14.41 0.45 -5.53
N ASN A 46 15.52 1.05 -5.92
CA ASN A 46 16.82 0.38 -6.09
C ASN A 46 17.38 -0.26 -4.81
N ASP A 47 16.99 0.24 -3.64
CA ASP A 47 17.36 -0.32 -2.34
C ASP A 47 16.52 -1.54 -1.92
N GLY A 48 15.54 -1.92 -2.74
CA GLY A 48 14.62 -3.03 -2.47
C GLY A 48 13.65 -2.77 -1.31
N LYS A 49 13.60 -1.55 -0.76
CA LYS A 49 12.71 -1.21 0.36
C LYS A 49 11.35 -0.74 -0.13
N THR A 50 10.33 -1.04 0.67
CA THR A 50 8.92 -0.73 0.34
C THR A 50 8.43 0.56 1.00
N ASN A 51 9.32 1.27 1.71
CA ASN A 51 9.00 2.52 2.42
C ASN A 51 8.40 3.58 1.48
N ARG A 52 8.98 3.78 0.30
CA ARG A 52 8.50 4.78 -0.68
C ARG A 52 7.10 4.43 -1.17
N GLU A 53 6.85 3.16 -1.50
CA GLU A 53 5.53 2.68 -1.95
C GLU A 53 4.46 2.80 -0.86
N ILE A 54 4.75 2.32 0.35
CA ILE A 54 3.80 2.36 1.47
C ILE A 54 3.44 3.81 1.81
N SER A 55 4.41 4.72 1.73
CA SER A 55 4.17 6.16 1.92
C SER A 55 3.26 6.75 0.84
N ALA A 56 3.47 6.39 -0.43
CA ALA A 56 2.60 6.81 -1.53
C ALA A 56 1.18 6.28 -1.37
N ARG A 57 1.00 5.01 -1.00
CA ARG A 57 -0.31 4.40 -0.72
C ARG A 57 -1.02 5.03 0.47
N THR A 58 -0.26 5.34 1.51
CA THR A 58 -0.78 6.06 2.68
C THR A 58 -1.30 7.43 2.29
N ALA A 59 -0.54 8.19 1.49
CA ALA A 59 -0.98 9.49 0.99
C ALA A 59 -2.24 9.38 0.13
N GLN A 60 -2.28 8.42 -0.80
CA GLN A 60 -3.45 8.18 -1.66
C GLN A 60 -4.70 7.80 -0.85
N ALA A 61 -4.56 6.92 0.14
CA ALA A 61 -5.66 6.52 1.01
C ALA A 61 -6.15 7.70 1.87
N LYS A 62 -5.24 8.56 2.36
CA LYS A 62 -5.60 9.80 3.07
C LYS A 62 -6.36 10.78 2.18
N ILE A 63 -5.92 10.96 0.93
CA ILE A 63 -6.63 11.80 -0.05
C ILE A 63 -8.04 11.25 -0.29
N ASN A 64 -8.18 9.93 -0.49
CA ASN A 64 -9.49 9.31 -0.69
C ASN A 64 -10.39 9.44 0.54
N PHE A 65 -9.82 9.32 1.75
CA PHE A 65 -10.56 9.58 2.98
C PHE A 65 -11.10 11.01 3.03
N GLN A 66 -10.29 12.01 2.66
CA GLN A 66 -10.74 13.40 2.61
C GLN A 66 -11.86 13.60 1.58
N LYS A 67 -11.77 12.97 0.41
CA LYS A 67 -12.85 13.01 -0.60
C LYS A 67 -14.16 12.43 -0.08
N MET A 68 -14.10 11.40 0.77
CA MET A 68 -15.27 10.74 1.36
C MET A 68 -15.63 11.25 2.76
N LYS A 69 -15.02 12.36 3.21
CA LYS A 69 -15.16 12.85 4.58
C LYS A 69 -16.61 13.12 4.98
N THR A 70 -17.43 13.59 4.04
CA THR A 70 -18.86 13.88 4.24
C THR A 70 -19.62 12.67 4.74
N ILE A 71 -19.33 11.47 4.23
CA ILE A 71 -19.95 10.21 4.63
C ILE A 71 -19.24 9.64 5.85
N LEU A 72 -17.91 9.57 5.80
CA LEU A 72 -17.08 8.92 6.84
C LEU A 72 -17.10 9.66 8.18
N THR A 73 -17.52 10.92 8.23
CA THR A 73 -17.62 11.71 9.47
C THR A 73 -19.04 12.11 9.85
N ASN A 74 -20.05 11.64 9.09
CA ASN A 74 -21.44 11.96 9.35
C ASN A 74 -21.95 11.28 10.64
N LYS A 75 -22.47 12.07 11.58
CA LYS A 75 -23.06 11.58 12.84
C LYS A 75 -24.38 10.83 12.64
N HIS A 76 -25.10 11.11 11.56
CA HIS A 76 -26.36 10.46 11.22
C HIS A 76 -26.16 9.10 10.55
N VAL A 77 -24.93 8.78 10.13
CA VAL A 77 -24.58 7.47 9.59
C VAL A 77 -24.00 6.62 10.72
N SER A 78 -24.51 5.40 10.87
CA SER A 78 -24.04 4.47 11.89
C SER A 78 -22.52 4.27 11.81
N ILE A 79 -21.88 4.03 12.96
CA ILE A 79 -20.44 3.74 13.02
C ILE A 79 -20.12 2.50 12.18
N GLU A 80 -21.00 1.50 12.19
CA GLU A 80 -20.81 0.26 11.42
C GLU A 80 -20.79 0.52 9.91
N THR A 81 -21.72 1.33 9.39
CA THR A 81 -21.76 1.71 7.98
C THR A 81 -20.51 2.49 7.57
N ARG A 82 -20.06 3.44 8.41
CA ARG A 82 -18.83 4.21 8.16
C ARG A 82 -17.59 3.34 8.19
N LYS A 83 -17.53 2.36 9.10
CA LYS A 83 -16.46 1.36 9.18
C LYS A 83 -16.42 0.50 7.92
N ARG A 84 -17.57 0.01 7.46
CA ARG A 84 -17.66 -0.74 6.18
C ARG A 84 -17.22 0.11 5.00
N ALA A 85 -17.64 1.37 4.93
CA ALA A 85 -17.18 2.29 3.88
C ALA A 85 -15.65 2.47 3.92
N LEU A 86 -15.05 2.61 5.10
CA LEU A 86 -13.59 2.65 5.25
C LEU A 86 -12.93 1.37 4.70
N GLN A 87 -13.47 0.20 5.08
CA GLN A 87 -12.96 -1.11 4.65
C GLN A 87 -13.12 -1.37 3.15
N CYS A 88 -14.18 -0.86 2.52
CA CYS A 88 -14.46 -1.10 1.11
C CYS A 88 -13.77 -0.11 0.17
N TYR A 89 -13.59 1.15 0.58
CA TYR A 89 -13.11 2.21 -0.32
C TYR A 89 -11.72 2.75 0.02
N ILE A 90 -11.32 2.70 1.29
CA ILE A 90 -10.05 3.30 1.75
C ILE A 90 -8.99 2.22 1.97
N GLU A 91 -9.33 1.13 2.66
CA GLU A 91 -8.39 0.06 2.96
C GLU A 91 -7.81 -0.63 1.69
N PRO A 92 -8.57 -0.87 0.60
CA PRO A 92 -8.01 -1.49 -0.61
C PRO A 92 -6.98 -0.59 -1.30
N VAL A 93 -7.18 0.73 -1.24
CA VAL A 93 -6.24 1.72 -1.77
C VAL A 93 -4.95 1.73 -0.96
N LEU A 94 -5.07 1.61 0.36
CA LEU A 94 -3.92 1.48 1.25
C LEU A 94 -3.17 0.18 0.97
N MET A 95 -3.87 -0.95 0.90
CA MET A 95 -3.29 -2.30 0.82
C MET A 95 -3.04 -2.81 -0.62
N TYR A 96 -2.96 -1.92 -1.61
CA TYR A 96 -2.68 -2.35 -2.98
C TYR A 96 -1.26 -2.92 -3.07
N VAL A 97 -1.14 -4.15 -3.60
CA VAL A 97 0.13 -4.88 -3.77
C VAL A 97 0.87 -5.09 -2.44
N CYS A 98 0.13 -5.19 -1.32
CA CYS A 98 0.73 -5.43 -0.02
C CYS A 98 1.41 -6.81 0.09
N GLU A 99 1.06 -7.74 -0.79
CA GLU A 99 1.68 -9.06 -0.93
C GLU A 99 3.18 -8.96 -1.19
N ALA A 100 3.63 -7.93 -1.93
CA ALA A 100 5.04 -7.72 -2.28
C ALA A 100 5.80 -6.88 -1.23
N TRP A 101 5.17 -6.52 -0.11
CA TRP A 101 5.78 -5.63 0.88
C TRP A 101 6.68 -6.36 1.88
N THR A 102 7.90 -5.86 2.04
CA THR A 102 8.75 -6.20 3.19
C THR A 102 8.23 -5.49 4.46
N ILE A 103 7.59 -6.23 5.36
CA ILE A 103 7.02 -5.68 6.61
C ILE A 103 8.07 -5.70 7.74
N SER A 104 8.82 -4.62 7.88
CA SER A 104 9.66 -4.39 9.07
C SER A 104 8.82 -3.88 10.25
N LYS A 105 9.40 -3.86 11.47
CA LYS A 105 8.73 -3.30 12.65
C LYS A 105 8.36 -1.82 12.47
N GLN A 106 9.23 -1.04 11.82
CA GLN A 106 8.98 0.36 11.52
C GLN A 106 7.78 0.53 10.57
N ILE A 107 7.70 -0.30 9.53
CA ILE A 107 6.57 -0.32 8.60
C ILE A 107 5.28 -0.74 9.30
N GLN A 108 5.34 -1.77 10.15
CA GLN A 108 4.19 -2.19 10.96
C GLN A 108 3.66 -1.03 11.81
N ASN A 109 4.54 -0.33 12.54
CA ASN A 109 4.14 0.82 13.35
C ASN A 109 3.52 1.94 12.50
N LYS A 110 4.05 2.18 11.30
CA LYS A 110 3.50 3.17 10.36
C LYS A 110 2.10 2.81 9.85
N LEU A 111 1.86 1.53 9.55
CA LEU A 111 0.55 1.03 9.14
C LEU A 111 -0.47 1.14 10.29
N GLU A 112 -0.08 0.76 11.51
CA GLU A 112 -0.92 0.90 12.70
C GLU A 112 -1.25 2.39 12.99
N ALA A 113 -0.27 3.28 12.88
CA ALA A 113 -0.51 4.72 13.00
C ALA A 113 -1.44 5.27 11.91
N THR A 114 -1.36 4.71 10.70
CA THR A 114 -2.23 5.07 9.58
C THR A 114 -3.67 4.61 9.82
N GLU A 115 -3.87 3.37 10.32
CA GLU A 115 -5.19 2.87 10.75
C GLU A 115 -5.79 3.78 11.85
N MET A 116 -4.98 4.15 12.84
CA MET A 116 -5.38 5.07 13.90
C MET A 116 -5.77 6.46 13.41
N TRP A 117 -5.08 6.98 12.39
CA TRP A 117 -5.43 8.25 11.76
C TRP A 117 -6.81 8.21 11.12
N PHE A 118 -7.12 7.13 10.40
CA PHE A 118 -8.43 6.94 9.78
C PHE A 118 -9.56 6.82 10.80
N LEU A 119 -9.37 6.01 11.85
CA LEU A 119 -10.38 5.83 12.89
C LEU A 119 -10.64 7.12 13.68
N ARG A 120 -9.59 7.87 14.03
CA ARG A 120 -9.75 9.17 14.69
C ARG A 120 -10.46 10.19 13.81
N GLY A 121 -10.14 10.22 12.52
CA GLY A 121 -10.85 11.05 11.54
C GLY A 121 -12.34 10.70 11.49
N MET A 122 -12.67 9.41 11.36
CA MET A 122 -14.04 8.90 11.29
C MET A 122 -14.85 9.23 12.55
N LEU A 123 -14.23 9.07 13.72
CA LEU A 123 -14.84 9.37 15.03
C LEU A 123 -14.76 10.86 15.42
N ARG A 124 -14.14 11.71 14.59
CA ARG A 124 -13.94 13.15 14.85
C ARG A 124 -13.22 13.43 16.17
N ILE A 125 -12.28 12.57 16.55
CA ILE A 125 -11.50 12.72 17.79
C ILE A 125 -10.38 13.73 17.53
N PRO A 126 -10.37 14.89 18.20
CA PRO A 126 -9.30 15.87 18.05
C PRO A 126 -8.03 15.36 18.75
N TRP A 127 -6.87 15.84 18.31
CA TRP A 127 -5.58 15.48 18.91
C TRP A 127 -5.48 15.93 20.38
N THR A 128 -6.18 17.02 20.76
CA THR A 128 -6.25 17.55 22.13
C THR A 128 -6.96 16.63 23.11
N ALA A 129 -7.78 15.69 22.64
CA ALA A 129 -8.50 14.75 23.50
C ALA A 129 -7.59 13.73 24.18
N LYS A 130 -6.32 13.58 23.75
CA LYS A 130 -5.32 12.66 24.30
C LYS A 130 -5.84 11.21 24.52
N LYS A 131 -6.80 10.76 23.70
CA LYS A 131 -7.36 9.41 23.79
C LYS A 131 -6.35 8.35 23.36
N THR A 132 -6.21 7.31 24.18
CA THR A 132 -5.38 6.14 23.90
C THR A 132 -5.88 5.38 22.66
N ASN A 133 -4.97 4.67 21.98
CA ASN A 133 -5.34 3.87 20.80
C ASN A 133 -6.39 2.80 21.11
N GLU A 134 -6.31 2.16 22.29
CA GLU A 134 -7.29 1.16 22.72
C GLU A 134 -8.68 1.75 22.87
N ARG A 135 -8.80 2.95 23.44
CA ARG A 135 -10.10 3.63 23.57
C ARG A 135 -10.71 3.97 22.22
N VAL A 136 -9.89 4.40 21.26
CA VAL A 136 -10.33 4.66 19.87
C VAL A 136 -10.82 3.38 19.19
N LEU A 137 -10.12 2.26 19.38
CA LEU A 137 -10.52 0.96 18.82
C LEU A 137 -11.86 0.48 19.40
N ASN A 138 -12.04 0.62 20.72
CA ASN A 138 -13.29 0.28 21.40
C ASN A 138 -14.46 1.15 20.91
N GLU A 139 -14.27 2.47 20.80
CA GLU A 139 -15.31 3.38 20.27
C GLU A 139 -15.65 3.09 18.80
N ALA A 140 -14.69 2.61 18.01
CA ALA A 140 -14.91 2.19 16.62
C ALA A 140 -15.51 0.77 16.48
N ASN A 141 -15.69 0.04 17.60
CA ASN A 141 -16.00 -1.38 17.62
C ASN A 141 -15.14 -2.18 16.61
N LYS A 142 -13.82 -1.97 16.67
CA LYS A 142 -12.85 -2.56 15.75
C LYS A 142 -11.65 -3.10 16.52
N ARG A 143 -11.19 -4.30 16.16
CA ARG A 143 -9.92 -4.86 16.61
C ARG A 143 -8.81 -4.52 15.62
N ARG A 144 -7.57 -4.39 16.12
CA ARG A 144 -6.39 -4.25 15.25
C ARG A 144 -6.35 -5.42 14.27
N SER A 145 -6.45 -5.11 12.99
CA SER A 145 -6.63 -6.14 11.96
C SER A 145 -5.85 -5.86 10.70
N LEU A 146 -5.50 -4.60 10.40
CA LEU A 146 -4.83 -4.24 9.15
C LEU A 146 -3.55 -5.05 8.88
N VAL A 147 -2.62 -5.07 9.84
CA VAL A 147 -1.35 -5.81 9.70
C VAL A 147 -1.60 -7.31 9.57
N ARG A 148 -2.58 -7.85 10.31
CA ARG A 148 -2.97 -9.26 10.22
C ARG A 148 -3.53 -9.59 8.84
N ILE A 149 -4.38 -8.74 8.28
CA ILE A 149 -4.94 -8.88 6.93
C ILE A 149 -3.82 -8.87 5.88
N ILE A 150 -2.88 -7.93 6.00
CA ILE A 150 -1.72 -7.85 5.10
C ILE A 150 -0.89 -9.14 5.17
N ARG A 151 -0.55 -9.62 6.38
CA ARG A 151 0.19 -10.87 6.56
C ARG A 151 -0.56 -12.09 6.02
N ASN A 152 -1.87 -12.15 6.20
CA ASN A 152 -2.69 -13.23 5.66
C ASN A 152 -2.66 -13.21 4.12
N ARG A 153 -2.78 -12.04 3.48
CA ARG A 153 -2.67 -11.91 2.02
C ARG A 153 -1.28 -12.33 1.52
N GLN A 154 -0.22 -11.95 2.22
CA GLN A 154 1.14 -12.39 1.93
C GLN A 154 1.27 -13.91 2.01
N ALA A 155 0.80 -14.52 3.11
CA ALA A 155 0.82 -15.96 3.30
C ALA A 155 0.03 -16.69 2.21
N SER A 156 -1.18 -16.23 1.89
CA SER A 156 -2.01 -16.81 0.81
C SER A 156 -1.37 -16.70 -0.57
N HIS A 157 -0.64 -15.61 -0.84
CA HIS A 157 0.09 -15.44 -2.08
C HIS A 157 1.27 -16.41 -2.19
N LEU A 158 2.02 -16.59 -1.09
CA LEU A 158 3.16 -17.50 -1.02
C LEU A 158 2.75 -18.98 -1.02
N SER A 159 1.60 -19.32 -0.43
CA SER A 159 1.10 -20.70 -0.39
C SER A 159 0.57 -21.21 -1.74
N GLY A 160 0.50 -20.36 -2.77
CA GLY A 160 -0.08 -20.68 -4.08
C GLY A 160 -1.59 -20.96 -4.03
N PRO A 161 -2.28 -21.04 -5.19
CA PRO A 161 -3.63 -21.55 -5.24
C PRO A 161 -3.65 -23.05 -4.95
N ARG A 162 -4.54 -23.49 -4.06
CA ARG A 162 -4.96 -24.90 -3.99
C ARG A 162 -5.59 -25.24 -5.34
N ASP A 163 -4.98 -26.16 -6.07
CA ASP A 163 -4.97 -26.43 -7.53
C ASP A 163 -6.23 -26.37 -8.42
N GLU A 164 -7.40 -25.92 -7.94
CA GLU A 164 -8.65 -26.11 -8.70
C GLU A 164 -9.15 -24.87 -9.46
N LYS A 165 -8.69 -23.66 -9.11
CA LYS A 165 -9.22 -22.40 -9.68
C LYS A 165 -8.39 -21.77 -10.80
N ARG A 166 -7.26 -22.38 -11.19
CA ARG A 166 -6.46 -21.89 -12.34
C ARG A 166 -6.98 -22.41 -13.70
N LYS A 167 -7.78 -23.48 -13.73
CA LYS A 167 -8.26 -24.10 -14.98
C LYS A 167 -9.46 -23.38 -15.62
N THR A 168 -10.19 -22.54 -14.90
CA THR A 168 -11.37 -21.84 -15.46
C THR A 168 -11.10 -20.43 -15.98
N ALA A 169 -9.92 -19.85 -15.70
CA ALA A 169 -9.58 -18.49 -16.15
C ALA A 169 -8.91 -18.42 -17.53
N TRP A 170 -8.50 -19.56 -18.11
CA TRP A 170 -7.84 -19.64 -19.42
C TRP A 170 -8.73 -20.17 -20.55
N ASN A 171 -10.01 -20.45 -20.28
CA ASN A 171 -10.97 -20.97 -21.28
C ASN A 171 -12.07 -19.96 -21.68
N ILE A 172 -11.83 -18.67 -21.49
CA ILE A 172 -12.72 -17.62 -22.03
C ILE A 172 -11.86 -16.54 -22.68
N TRP A 173 -11.22 -16.90 -23.79
CA TRP A 173 -10.93 -16.10 -24.98
C TRP A 173 -10.55 -17.07 -26.11
#